data_AF-A0A2V6BYK4-F1
#
_entry.id   AF-A0A2V6BYK4-F1
#
_cell.length_a   1.000
_cell.length_b   1.000
_cell.length_c   1.000
_cell.angle_alpha   90.00
_cell.angle_beta   90.00
_cell.angle_gamma   90.00
#
_symmetry.space_group_name_H-M   'P 1'
#
loop_
_entity.id
_entity.type
_entity.pdbx_description
1 polymer ?
#
loop_
_entity_poly.entity_id
_entity_poly.type
_entity_poly.pdbx_seq_one_letter_code
_entity_poly.pdbx_strand_id
1 'polypeptide(L)'
;DARRHPACRYIATFPLTGFVFGGLPPGIDTRNRILPGAWATLEKDFANHPPAYIVDNQAEPGNRYPVRDFPILAKLIAERYQPVARTAEGVIYRTNVQP
;
A
#
# COMPACT_ATOMS: atom_id res chain seq x y z
N ASP A 1 22.94 19.79 4.30
CA ASP A 1 21.97 18.88 4.94
C ASP A 1 21.37 17.98 3.86
N ALA A 2 21.81 16.72 3.75
CA ALA A 2 21.55 15.87 2.57
C ALA A 2 21.17 14.41 2.92
N ARG A 3 20.76 14.13 4.16
CA ARG A 3 20.40 12.78 4.64
C ARG A 3 18.93 12.65 5.07
N ARG A 4 18.06 13.58 4.66
CA ARG A 4 16.63 13.46 4.95
C ARG A 4 16.00 12.46 4.00
N HIS A 5 15.25 11.49 4.53
CA HIS A 5 14.41 10.64 3.70
C HIS A 5 13.44 11.51 2.88
N PRO A 6 13.08 11.09 1.66
CA PRO A 6 12.06 11.79 0.89
C PRO A 6 10.78 11.91 1.72
N ALA A 7 10.23 13.13 1.79
CA ALA A 7 9.04 13.42 2.58
C ALA A 7 7.82 12.60 2.13
N CYS A 8 7.78 12.19 0.86
CA CYS A 8 6.80 11.26 0.30
C CYS A 8 7.47 10.28 -0.68
N ARG A 9 7.04 9.02 -0.68
CA ARG A 9 7.40 8.01 -1.67
C ARG A 9 6.14 7.56 -2.40
N TYR A 10 6.16 7.65 -3.72
CA TYR A 10 5.12 7.08 -4.57
C TYR A 10 5.56 5.68 -4.98
N ILE A 11 4.78 4.69 -4.57
CA ILE A 11 5.01 3.30 -4.97
C ILE A 11 4.22 3.08 -6.25
N ALA A 12 4.89 2.62 -7.30
CA ALA A 12 4.20 2.08 -8.46
C ALA A 12 3.33 0.90 -7.99
N THR A 13 2.01 1.06 -7.97
CA THR A 13 1.10 0.03 -7.44
C THR A 13 0.78 -1.05 -8.46
N PHE A 14 1.05 -0.83 -9.75
CA PHE A 14 0.74 -1.80 -10.81
C PHE A 14 1.49 -3.15 -10.66
N PRO A 15 2.79 -3.22 -10.27
CA PRO A 15 3.45 -4.50 -10.03
C PRO A 15 2.89 -5.23 -8.80
N LEU A 16 2.29 -4.49 -7.86
CA LEU A 16 1.74 -5.01 -6.60
C LEU A 16 0.29 -5.50 -6.75
N THR A 17 -0.47 -4.88 -7.65
CA THR A 17 -1.92 -5.10 -7.79
C THR A 17 -2.29 -5.88 -9.05
N GLY A 18 -1.37 -5.97 -10.04
CA GLY A 18 -1.68 -6.47 -11.37
C GLY A 18 -2.54 -5.51 -12.18
N PHE A 19 -2.57 -4.21 -11.83
CA PHE A 19 -3.30 -3.18 -12.57
C PHE A 19 -2.82 -3.10 -14.03
N VAL A 20 -3.78 -3.02 -14.96
CA VAL A 20 -3.54 -2.89 -16.39
C VAL A 20 -3.94 -1.48 -16.83
N PHE A 21 -3.00 -0.77 -17.44
CA PHE A 21 -3.23 0.55 -18.02
C PHE A 21 -4.24 0.51 -19.17
N GLY A 22 -5.02 1.58 -19.34
CA GLY A 22 -6.02 1.68 -20.41
C GLY A 22 -7.41 1.17 -20.04
N GLY A 23 -7.60 0.67 -18.81
CA GLY A 23 -8.88 0.20 -18.32
C GLY A 23 -9.17 -1.24 -18.74
N LEU A 24 -9.82 -1.97 -17.85
CA LEU A 24 -10.33 -3.32 -18.12
C LEU A 24 -11.85 -3.28 -17.98
N PRO A 25 -12.58 -4.14 -18.72
CA PRO A 25 -13.97 -4.39 -18.43
C PRO A 25 -14.19 -4.67 -16.93
N PRO A 26 -15.29 -4.15 -16.34
CA PRO A 26 -15.65 -4.45 -14.97
C PRO A 26 -15.70 -5.97 -14.72
N GLY A 27 -15.27 -6.40 -13.52
CA GLY A 27 -15.34 -7.80 -13.10
C GLY A 27 -14.14 -8.67 -13.51
N ILE A 28 -13.16 -8.15 -14.26
CA ILE A 28 -11.93 -8.90 -14.56
C ILE A 28 -10.91 -8.75 -13.43
N ASP A 29 -10.60 -9.87 -12.78
CA ASP A 29 -9.47 -9.98 -11.85
C ASP A 29 -8.15 -10.12 -12.63
N THR A 30 -7.20 -9.24 -12.34
CA THR A 30 -5.87 -9.23 -12.95
C THR A 30 -4.74 -9.44 -11.96
N ARG A 31 -5.04 -9.94 -10.76
CA ARG A 31 -4.02 -10.28 -9.77
C ARG A 31 -3.03 -11.35 -10.26
N ASN A 32 -3.38 -12.13 -11.27
CA ASN A 32 -2.43 -13.03 -11.96
C ASN A 32 -1.27 -12.28 -12.68
N ARG A 33 -1.36 -10.96 -12.83
CA ARG A 33 -0.31 -10.10 -13.40
C ARG A 33 0.58 -9.43 -12.35
N ILE A 34 0.39 -9.74 -11.07
CA ILE A 34 1.28 -9.27 -10.01
C ILE A 34 2.70 -9.74 -10.35
N LEU A 35 3.65 -8.80 -10.35
CA LEU A 35 5.03 -9.09 -10.69
C LEU A 35 5.64 -9.97 -9.58
N PRO A 36 6.19 -11.16 -9.91
CA PRO A 36 6.86 -11.99 -8.91
C PRO A 36 7.95 -11.20 -8.18
N GLY A 37 7.93 -11.25 -6.84
CA GLY A 37 8.89 -10.57 -5.98
C GLY A 37 8.56 -9.10 -5.65
N ALA A 38 7.60 -8.45 -6.32
CA ALA A 38 7.28 -7.04 -6.04
C ALA A 38 6.88 -6.78 -4.58
N TRP A 39 6.08 -7.68 -3.99
CA TRP A 39 5.70 -7.59 -2.59
C TRP A 39 6.88 -7.79 -1.62
N ALA A 40 7.79 -8.74 -1.93
CA ALA A 40 9.00 -8.94 -1.13
C ALA A 40 9.94 -7.72 -1.22
N THR A 41 10.03 -7.08 -2.39
CA THR A 41 10.76 -5.82 -2.56
C THR A 41 10.16 -4.70 -1.72
N LEU A 42 8.83 -4.55 -1.70
CA LEU A 42 8.14 -3.56 -0.88
C LEU A 42 8.37 -3.82 0.62
N GLU A 43 8.25 -5.07 1.07
CA GLU A 43 8.49 -5.44 2.46
C GLU A 43 9.91 -5.10 2.90
N LYS A 44 10.91 -5.40 2.08
CA LYS A 44 12.31 -5.03 2.32
C LYS A 44 12.50 -3.51 2.39
N ASP A 45 11.86 -2.75 1.50
CA ASP A 45 11.90 -1.28 1.53
C ASP A 45 11.28 -0.73 2.81
N PHE A 46 10.12 -1.25 3.24
CA PHE A 46 9.44 -0.81 4.46
C PHE A 46 10.14 -1.24 5.75
N ALA A 47 10.94 -2.31 5.71
CA ALA A 47 11.81 -2.71 6.81
C ALA A 47 12.98 -1.72 6.98
N ASN A 48 13.63 -1.34 5.88
CA ASN A 48 14.77 -0.42 5.90
C ASN A 48 14.36 1.04 6.11
N HIS A 49 13.19 1.40 5.59
CA HIS A 49 12.67 2.76 5.55
C HIS A 49 11.18 2.73 5.89
N PRO A 50 10.79 2.58 7.17
CA PRO A 50 9.38 2.54 7.54
C PRO A 50 8.69 3.89 7.25
N PRO A 51 7.60 3.92 6.48
CA PRO A 51 6.78 5.12 6.36
C PRO A 51 6.27 5.60 7.73
N ALA A 52 6.34 6.91 7.99
CA ALA A 52 5.68 7.49 9.16
C ALA A 52 4.15 7.37 9.05
N TYR A 53 3.65 7.48 7.82
CA TYR A 53 2.24 7.38 7.48
C TYR A 53 2.01 6.52 6.24
N ILE A 54 0.87 5.83 6.20
CA ILE A 54 0.33 5.16 5.01
C ILE A 54 -1.06 5.75 4.75
N VAL A 55 -1.32 6.12 3.49
CA VAL A 55 -2.64 6.60 3.05
C VAL A 55 -3.25 5.52 2.17
N ASP A 56 -4.34 4.91 2.65
CA ASP A 56 -5.11 3.90 1.93
C ASP A 56 -6.39 4.53 1.35
N ASN A 57 -6.38 4.79 0.05
CA ASN A 57 -7.56 5.27 -0.68
C ASN A 57 -8.43 4.13 -1.25
N GLN A 58 -8.13 2.88 -0.90
CA GLN A 58 -8.86 1.68 -1.33
C GLN A 58 -9.65 1.04 -0.17
N ALA A 59 -9.71 1.69 0.99
CA ALA A 59 -10.35 1.15 2.20
C ALA A 59 -11.87 0.99 2.09
N GLU A 60 -12.53 1.78 1.25
CA GLU A 60 -14.00 1.79 1.14
C GLU A 60 -14.55 0.58 0.37
N PRO A 61 -15.75 0.08 0.72
CA PRO A 61 -16.41 -1.01 0.00
C PRO A 61 -16.59 -0.69 -1.49
N GLY A 62 -16.35 -1.68 -2.35
CA GLY A 62 -16.48 -1.54 -3.80
C GLY A 62 -15.21 -1.02 -4.51
N ASN A 63 -14.21 -0.55 -3.76
CA ASN A 63 -12.91 -0.24 -4.34
C ASN A 63 -12.21 -1.49 -4.88
N ARG A 64 -11.39 -1.30 -5.91
CA ARG A 64 -10.84 -2.40 -6.71
C ARG A 64 -9.71 -3.16 -6.00
N TYR A 65 -8.97 -2.47 -5.14
CA TYR A 65 -7.75 -2.99 -4.53
C TYR A 65 -7.72 -2.79 -3.01
N PRO A 66 -8.73 -3.30 -2.27
CA PRO A 66 -8.76 -3.13 -0.83
C PRO A 66 -7.55 -3.84 -0.19
N VAL A 67 -6.93 -3.22 0.82
CA VAL A 67 -5.73 -3.73 1.51
C VAL A 67 -5.87 -5.20 1.92
N ARG A 68 -7.06 -5.64 2.35
CA ARG A 68 -7.33 -7.02 2.80
C ARG A 68 -7.05 -8.09 1.75
N ASP A 69 -7.08 -7.74 0.47
CA ASP A 69 -6.81 -8.66 -0.64
C ASP A 69 -5.30 -8.86 -0.87
N PHE A 70 -4.46 -8.14 -0.13
CA PHE A 70 -3.01 -8.18 -0.20
C PHE A 70 -2.43 -8.55 1.17
N PRO A 71 -2.31 -9.86 1.50
CA PRO A 71 -2.00 -10.32 2.85
C PRO A 71 -0.75 -9.70 3.46
N ILE A 72 0.28 -9.44 2.66
CA ILE A 72 1.54 -8.80 3.11
C ILE A 72 1.28 -7.37 3.60
N LEU A 73 0.51 -6.57 2.85
CA LEU A 73 0.16 -5.21 3.25
C LEU A 73 -0.79 -5.21 4.45
N ALA A 74 -1.79 -6.10 4.44
CA ALA A 74 -2.74 -6.24 5.53
C ALA A 74 -2.03 -6.60 6.85
N LYS A 75 -1.10 -7.56 6.81
CA LYS A 75 -0.28 -7.95 7.96
C LYS A 75 0.59 -6.78 8.43
N LEU A 76 1.30 -6.10 7.52
CA LEU A 76 2.17 -4.98 7.85
C LEU A 76 1.41 -3.84 8.56
N ILE A 77 0.23 -3.48 8.05
CA ILE A 77 -0.61 -2.45 8.67
C ILE A 77 -1.09 -2.92 10.05
N ALA A 78 -1.59 -4.15 10.17
CA ALA A 78 -2.11 -4.68 11.43
C ALA A 78 -1.04 -4.77 12.53
N GLU A 79 0.20 -5.11 12.18
CA GLU A 79 1.27 -5.31 13.16
C GLU A 79 1.99 -4.01 13.56
N ARG A 80 2.12 -3.05 12.63
CA ARG A 80 3.06 -1.93 12.80
C ARG A 80 2.42 -0.55 12.72
N TYR A 81 1.13 -0.46 12.40
CA TYR A 81 0.46 0.81 12.22
C TYR A 81 -0.88 0.85 12.95
N GLN A 82 -1.35 2.06 13.24
CA GLN A 82 -2.67 2.30 13.79
C GLN A 82 -3.41 3.34 12.94
N PRO A 83 -4.73 3.19 12.74
CA PRO A 83 -5.52 4.21 12.06
C PRO A 83 -5.55 5.49 12.91
N VAL A 84 -5.25 6.62 12.29
CA VAL A 84 -5.24 7.94 12.95
C VAL A 84 -6.26 8.92 12.37
N ALA A 85 -6.73 8.65 11.16
CA ALA A 85 -7.85 9.38 10.56
C ALA A 85 -8.59 8.49 9.56
N ARG A 86 -9.90 8.73 9.44
CA ARG A 86 -10.74 8.21 8.36
C ARG A 86 -11.44 9.40 7.72
N THR A 87 -11.38 9.48 6.40
CA THR A 87 -12.02 10.52 5.59
C THR A 87 -13.01 9.88 4.62
N ALA A 88 -13.68 10.70 3.79
CA ALA A 88 -14.55 10.17 2.74
C ALA A 88 -13.77 9.45 1.63
N GLU A 89 -12.47 9.72 1.53
CA GLU A 89 -11.57 9.24 0.48
C GLU A 89 -10.70 8.06 0.93
N GLY A 90 -10.63 7.75 2.22
CA GLY A 90 -9.81 6.63 2.70
C GLY A 90 -9.40 6.69 4.17
N VAL A 91 -8.36 5.93 4.50
CA VAL A 91 -7.83 5.78 5.86
C VAL A 91 -6.37 6.18 5.90
N ILE A 92 -6.00 6.93 6.94
CA ILE A 92 -4.61 7.29 7.22
C ILE A 92 -4.16 6.46 8.42
N TYR A 93 -3.05 5.74 8.24
CA TYR A 93 -2.38 4.98 9.28
C TYR A 93 -1.08 5.66 9.68
N ARG A 94 -0.73 5.61 10.95
CA ARG A 94 0.56 6.08 11.48
C ARG A 94 1.35 4.90 12.04
N THR A 95 2.67 4.92 11.87
CA THR A 95 3.52 3.86 12.44
C THR A 95 3.49 3.89 13.98
N ASN A 96 3.50 2.70 14.58
CA ASN A 96 3.64 2.49 16.02
C ASN A 96 5.10 2.46 16.47
N VAL A 97 6.04 2.40 15.51
CA VAL A 97 7.48 2.40 15.78
C VAL A 97 7.92 3.85 16.00
N GLN A 98 8.48 4.16 17.17
CA GLN A 98 9.07 5.47 17.41
C GLN A 98 10.30 5.66 16.49
N PRO A 99 10.49 6.86 15.91
CA PRO A 99 11.64 7.16 15.06
C PRO A 99 12.96 7.14 15.82
#